data_AF-A0A2D9WS57-F1
#
_entry.id   AF-A0A2D9WS57-F1
#
_cell.length_a   1.000
_cell.length_b   1.000
_cell.length_c   1.000
_cell.angle_alpha   90.00
_cell.angle_beta   90.00
_cell.angle_gamma   90.00
#
_symmetry.space_group_name_H-M   'P 1'
#
loop_
_entity.id
_entity.type
_entity.pdbx_description
1 polymer ?
#
loop_
_entity_poly.entity_id
_entity_poly.type
_entity_poly.pdbx_seq_one_letter_code
_entity_poly.pdbx_strand_id
1 'polypeptide(L)'
;AIDFDQQSYEGEFSLYRPQLFKDNEPIIDLVKNKLLVESINQYKIEERAIVVKRLLGSKNKIESLIESMKFDKISSDEKVNKLSQQIYFLTKDNSFKNLKSMGEVLEKSFNYLISNYENHEMLRINKVF
;
A
#
# COMPACT_ATOMS: atom_id res chain seq x y z
N ALA A 1 -16.88 -9.59 -5.49
CA ALA A 1 -16.89 -8.10 -5.43
C ALA A 1 -15.78 -7.65 -4.47
N ILE A 2 -15.07 -6.56 -4.78
CA ILE A 2 -14.04 -6.00 -3.89
C ILE A 2 -14.75 -5.33 -2.72
N ASP A 3 -14.56 -5.87 -1.51
CA ASP A 3 -15.11 -5.32 -0.28
C ASP A 3 -14.12 -4.31 0.31
N PHE A 4 -14.35 -3.03 0.00
CA PHE A 4 -13.49 -1.94 0.46
C PHE A 4 -13.62 -1.69 1.97
N ASP A 5 -14.74 -2.09 2.58
CA ASP A 5 -15.02 -1.83 3.99
C ASP A 5 -14.15 -2.69 4.92
N GLN A 6 -13.61 -3.81 4.41
CA GLN A 6 -12.75 -4.71 5.17
C GLN A 6 -11.26 -4.36 5.15
N GLN A 7 -10.82 -3.43 4.29
CA GLN A 7 -9.38 -3.21 4.04
C GLN A 7 -8.62 -2.60 5.23
N SER A 8 -9.27 -1.95 6.18
CA SER A 8 -8.59 -1.52 7.42
C SER A 8 -8.65 -2.56 8.55
N TYR A 9 -9.44 -3.62 8.38
CA TYR A 9 -9.56 -4.71 9.35
C TYR A 9 -8.68 -5.91 8.98
N GLU A 10 -8.53 -6.22 7.69
CA GLU A 10 -7.87 -7.46 7.26
C GLU A 10 -6.33 -7.41 7.30
N GLY A 11 -5.73 -8.57 7.62
CA GLY A 11 -4.28 -8.72 7.78
C GLY A 11 -3.58 -9.33 6.57
N GLU A 12 -4.32 -9.69 5.52
CA GLU A 12 -3.75 -10.33 4.33
C GLU A 12 -3.36 -9.30 3.27
N PHE A 13 -2.07 -9.24 2.96
CA PHE A 13 -1.51 -8.34 1.96
C PHE A 13 -2.10 -8.56 0.56
N SER A 14 -2.50 -9.80 0.24
CA SER A 14 -3.13 -10.13 -1.04
C SER A 14 -4.47 -9.40 -1.25
N LEU A 15 -5.16 -9.02 -0.18
CA LEU A 15 -6.41 -8.27 -0.26
C LEU A 15 -6.22 -6.85 -0.82
N TYR A 16 -5.02 -6.29 -0.69
CA TYR A 16 -4.66 -4.98 -1.25
C TYR A 16 -4.11 -5.09 -2.67
N ARG A 17 -4.11 -6.29 -3.26
CA ARG A 17 -3.63 -6.56 -4.63
C ARG A 17 -4.76 -7.11 -5.48
N PRO A 18 -5.58 -6.23 -6.09
CA PRO A 18 -6.72 -6.65 -6.90
C PRO A 18 -6.39 -7.65 -8.00
N GLN A 19 -5.17 -7.62 -8.56
CA GLN A 19 -4.71 -8.56 -9.58
C GLN A 19 -4.59 -10.02 -9.10
N LEU A 20 -4.63 -10.27 -7.78
CA LEU A 20 -4.57 -11.61 -7.21
C LEU A 20 -5.97 -12.24 -7.05
N PHE A 21 -7.04 -11.48 -7.30
CA PHE A 21 -8.39 -12.00 -7.24
C PHE A 21 -8.75 -12.72 -8.54
N LYS A 22 -9.20 -13.97 -8.43
CA LYS A 22 -9.59 -14.80 -9.58
C LYS A 22 -10.66 -14.13 -10.44
N ASP A 23 -11.63 -13.47 -9.80
CA ASP A 23 -12.69 -12.72 -10.48
C ASP A 23 -12.15 -11.59 -11.38
N ASN A 24 -10.93 -11.11 -11.11
CA ASN A 24 -10.29 -10.05 -11.88
C ASN A 24 -9.43 -10.58 -13.05
N GLU A 25 -9.30 -11.90 -13.23
CA GLU A 25 -8.51 -12.49 -14.33
C GLU A 25 -8.86 -11.90 -15.71
N PRO A 26 -10.14 -11.76 -16.11
CA PRO A 26 -10.47 -11.20 -17.42
C PRO A 26 -9.96 -9.75 -17.63
N ILE A 27 -9.97 -8.95 -16.55
CA ILE A 27 -9.49 -7.56 -16.59
C ILE A 27 -7.96 -7.56 -16.68
N ILE A 28 -7.28 -8.42 -15.93
CA ILE A 28 -5.83 -8.55 -15.95
C ILE A 28 -5.35 -8.99 -17.35
N ASP A 29 -6.04 -9.94 -17.97
CA ASP A 29 -5.71 -10.39 -19.33
C ASP A 29 -5.93 -9.28 -20.36
N LEU A 30 -7.01 -8.50 -20.24
CA LEU A 30 -7.24 -7.35 -21.10
C LEU A 30 -6.10 -6.33 -20.99
N VAL A 31 -5.67 -6.00 -19.76
CA VAL A 31 -4.55 -5.08 -19.52
C VAL A 31 -3.26 -5.61 -20.14
N LYS A 32 -2.92 -6.89 -19.91
CA LYS A 32 -1.74 -7.54 -20.48
C LYS A 32 -1.74 -7.54 -22.01
N ASN A 33 -2.91 -7.73 -22.62
CA ASN A 33 -3.04 -7.81 -24.08
C ASN A 33 -3.08 -6.42 -24.77
N LYS A 34 -3.43 -5.36 -24.05
CA LYS A 34 -3.66 -4.03 -24.65
C LYS A 34 -2.62 -2.99 -24.27
N LEU A 35 -1.92 -3.14 -23.15
CA LEU A 35 -0.97 -2.14 -22.66
C LEU A 35 0.47 -2.67 -22.70
N LEU A 36 1.39 -1.81 -23.12
CA LEU A 36 2.82 -2.08 -23.03
C LEU A 36 3.28 -2.06 -21.57
N VAL A 37 4.24 -2.91 -21.23
CA VAL A 37 4.79 -3.02 -19.86
C VAL A 37 5.38 -1.67 -19.41
N GLU A 38 6.02 -0.94 -20.32
CA GLU A 38 6.57 0.39 -20.09
C GLU A 38 5.48 1.39 -19.73
N SER A 39 4.36 1.39 -20.45
CA SER A 39 3.21 2.25 -20.17
C SER A 39 2.59 1.94 -18.80
N ILE A 40 2.48 0.66 -18.45
CA ILE A 40 1.97 0.25 -17.13
C ILE A 40 2.91 0.71 -16.01
N ASN A 41 4.22 0.57 -16.21
CA ASN A 41 5.21 1.01 -15.23
C ASN A 41 5.20 2.54 -15.07
N GLN A 42 5.09 3.28 -16.17
CA GLN A 42 4.96 4.74 -16.16
C GLN A 42 3.70 5.17 -15.42
N TYR A 43 2.56 4.54 -15.70
CA TYR A 43 1.30 4.80 -14.99
C TYR A 43 1.44 4.57 -13.47
N LYS A 44 2.10 3.49 -13.04
CA LYS A 44 2.35 3.24 -11.61
C LYS A 44 3.22 4.33 -10.97
N ILE A 45 4.20 4.86 -11.68
CA ILE A 45 5.04 5.96 -11.20
C ILE A 45 4.20 7.23 -11.03
N GLU A 46 3.37 7.55 -12.02
CA GLU A 46 2.49 8.73 -12.00
C GLU A 46 1.47 8.66 -10.87
N GLU A 47 0.80 7.52 -10.68
CA GLU A 47 -0.14 7.33 -9.57
C GLU A 47 0.55 7.49 -8.20
N ARG A 48 1.75 6.93 -8.03
CA ARG A 48 2.53 7.13 -6.79
C ARG A 48 2.86 8.60 -6.56
N ALA A 49 3.27 9.33 -7.59
CA ALA A 49 3.55 10.75 -7.51
C ALA A 49 2.30 11.56 -7.14
N ILE A 50 1.14 11.23 -7.69
CA ILE A 50 -0.14 11.87 -7.37
C ILE A 50 -0.52 11.62 -5.91
N VAL A 51 -0.38 10.39 -5.42
CA VAL A 51 -0.63 10.04 -4.01
C VAL A 51 0.28 10.83 -3.09
N VAL A 52 1.58 10.88 -3.35
CA VAL A 52 2.54 11.65 -2.52
C VAL A 52 2.19 13.14 -2.52
N LYS A 53 1.87 13.74 -3.67
CA LYS A 53 1.43 15.13 -3.74
C LYS A 53 0.18 15.40 -2.88
N ARG A 54 -0.78 14.48 -2.88
CA ARG A 54 -1.99 14.59 -2.03
C ARG A 54 -1.67 14.47 -0.55
N LEU A 55 -0.80 13.54 -0.17
CA LEU A 55 -0.34 13.37 1.21
C LEU A 55 0.34 14.65 1.72
N LEU A 56 1.27 15.22 0.95
CA LEU A 56 1.95 16.46 1.30
C LEU A 56 1.00 17.67 1.34
N GLY A 57 0.09 17.77 0.36
CA GLY A 57 -0.90 18.86 0.31
C GLY A 57 -1.96 18.81 1.42
N SER A 58 -2.16 17.65 2.05
CA SER A 58 -3.14 17.45 3.13
C SER A 58 -2.49 16.98 4.45
N LYS A 59 -1.19 17.27 4.63
CA LYS A 59 -0.35 16.71 5.70
C LYS A 59 -1.02 16.75 7.08
N ASN A 60 -1.39 17.94 7.56
CA ASN A 60 -1.98 18.11 8.89
C ASN A 60 -3.26 17.28 9.10
N LYS A 61 -4.10 17.17 8.06
CA LYS A 61 -5.36 16.41 8.12
C LYS A 61 -5.08 14.91 8.17
N ILE A 62 -4.13 14.43 7.36
CA ILE A 62 -3.72 13.03 7.32
C ILE A 62 -3.06 12.64 8.64
N GLU A 63 -2.15 13.46 9.17
CA GLU A 63 -1.50 13.22 10.46
C GLU A 63 -2.53 13.13 11.59
N SER A 64 -3.49 14.05 11.65
CA SER A 64 -4.56 14.01 12.66
C SER A 64 -5.40 12.72 12.60
N LEU A 65 -5.69 12.23 11.39
CA LEU A 65 -6.42 10.98 11.18
C LEU A 65 -5.58 9.78 11.61
N ILE A 66 -4.31 9.72 11.20
CA ILE A 66 -3.37 8.64 11.57
C ILE A 66 -3.20 8.56 13.08
N GLU A 67 -3.02 9.71 13.75
CA GLU A 67 -2.92 9.75 15.20
C GLU A 67 -4.17 9.15 15.85
N SER A 68 -5.36 9.51 15.37
CA SER A 68 -6.61 8.92 15.87
C SER A 68 -6.65 7.40 15.64
N MET A 69 -6.25 6.94 14.45
CA MET A 69 -6.21 5.51 14.10
C MET A 69 -5.16 4.71 14.88
N LYS A 70 -4.09 5.34 15.39
CA LYS A 70 -3.08 4.66 16.21
C LYS A 70 -3.61 4.26 17.58
N PHE A 71 -4.52 5.06 18.14
CA PHE A 71 -5.14 4.81 19.45
C PHE A 71 -6.40 3.95 19.36
N ASP A 72 -6.92 3.72 18.15
CA ASP A 72 -8.09 2.87 17.94
C ASP A 72 -7.70 1.40 17.67
N LYS A 73 -8.55 0.46 18.12
CA LYS A 73 -8.39 -0.97 17.86
C LYS A 73 -9.19 -1.39 16.63
N ILE A 74 -8.72 -0.93 15.47
CA ILE A 74 -9.36 -1.18 14.17
C ILE A 74 -9.30 -2.68 13.78
N SER A 75 -8.24 -3.39 14.16
CA SER A 75 -8.02 -4.80 13.83
C SER A 75 -7.46 -5.59 15.02
N SER A 76 -7.28 -6.91 14.86
CA SER A 76 -6.61 -7.75 15.85
C SER A 76 -5.09 -7.62 15.74
N ASP A 77 -4.41 -7.77 16.87
CA ASP A 77 -2.94 -7.71 16.95
C ASP A 77 -2.30 -8.76 16.03
N GLU A 78 -2.93 -9.93 15.86
CA GLU A 78 -2.48 -10.97 14.92
C GLU A 78 -2.49 -10.47 13.47
N LYS A 79 -3.59 -9.84 13.03
CA LYS A 79 -3.73 -9.32 11.66
C LYS A 79 -2.76 -8.17 11.40
N VAL A 80 -2.59 -7.27 12.37
CA VAL A 80 -1.61 -6.17 12.28
C VAL A 80 -0.20 -6.73 12.14
N ASN A 81 0.18 -7.69 12.99
CA ASN A 81 1.51 -8.31 12.93
C ASN A 81 1.74 -9.03 11.60
N LYS A 82 0.75 -9.78 11.12
CA LYS A 82 0.81 -10.50 9.85
C LYS A 82 1.02 -9.55 8.66
N LEU A 83 0.20 -8.50 8.57
CA LEU A 83 0.30 -7.51 7.50
C LEU A 83 1.65 -6.80 7.55
N SER A 84 2.10 -6.40 8.74
CA SER A 84 3.39 -5.73 8.94
C SER A 84 4.57 -6.60 8.49
N GLN A 85 4.55 -7.89 8.82
CA GLN A 85 5.55 -8.85 8.36
C GLN A 85 5.53 -9.01 6.84
N GLN A 86 4.35 -9.16 6.23
CA GLN A 86 4.21 -9.29 4.78
C GLN A 86 4.73 -8.05 4.05
N ILE A 87 4.42 -6.84 4.55
CA ILE A 87 4.95 -5.59 4.01
C ILE A 87 6.48 -5.54 4.18
N TYR A 88 7.00 -5.88 5.36
CA TYR A 88 8.45 -5.97 5.60
C TYR A 88 9.13 -6.92 4.59
N PHE A 89 8.55 -8.09 4.34
CA PHE A 89 9.12 -9.04 3.39
C PHE A 89 9.19 -8.48 1.97
N LEU A 90 8.21 -7.65 1.59
CA LEU A 90 8.14 -7.00 0.28
C LEU A 90 9.11 -5.83 0.15
N THR A 91 9.13 -4.92 1.13
CA THR A 91 9.87 -3.65 1.08
C THR A 91 11.29 -3.77 1.58
N LYS A 92 11.57 -4.77 2.43
CA LYS A 92 12.79 -4.93 3.23
C LYS A 92 13.08 -3.75 4.18
N ASP A 93 12.10 -2.88 4.41
CA ASP A 93 12.25 -1.73 5.30
C ASP A 93 11.95 -2.12 6.75
N ASN A 94 12.97 -2.01 7.61
CA ASN A 94 12.88 -2.32 9.04
C ASN A 94 11.83 -1.48 9.78
N SER A 95 11.38 -0.35 9.21
CA SER A 95 10.29 0.45 9.79
C SER A 95 8.99 -0.31 9.94
N PHE A 96 8.77 -1.38 9.16
CA PHE A 96 7.60 -2.26 9.26
C PHE A 96 7.73 -3.39 10.28
N LYS A 97 8.81 -3.44 11.08
CA LYS A 97 8.94 -4.41 12.17
C LYS A 97 8.18 -3.94 13.40
N ASN A 98 7.49 -4.88 14.06
CA ASN A 98 6.87 -4.69 15.38
C ASN A 98 5.81 -3.57 15.47
N LEU A 99 5.04 -3.35 14.40
CA LEU A 99 3.92 -2.40 14.42
C LEU A 99 2.76 -2.96 15.25
N LYS A 100 2.07 -2.09 15.98
CA LYS A 100 1.07 -2.43 17.00
C LYS A 100 -0.35 -2.07 16.62
N SER A 101 -0.56 -1.18 15.64
CA SER A 101 -1.88 -0.80 15.17
C SER A 101 -1.91 -0.56 13.66
N MET A 102 -3.11 -0.57 13.08
CA MET A 102 -3.30 -0.23 11.66
C MET A 102 -2.94 1.23 11.36
N GLY A 103 -3.08 2.13 12.35
CA GLY A 103 -2.58 3.50 12.23
C GLY A 103 -1.06 3.56 12.03
N GLU A 104 -0.30 2.74 12.77
CA GLU A 104 1.15 2.64 12.56
C GLU A 104 1.51 2.03 11.20
N VAL A 105 0.78 1.01 10.74
CA VAL A 105 0.95 0.41 9.40
C VAL A 105 0.78 1.45 8.30
N LEU A 106 -0.28 2.26 8.38
CA LEU A 106 -0.54 3.34 7.42
C LEU A 106 0.50 4.44 7.49
N GLU A 107 0.89 4.88 8.68
CA GLU A 107 1.95 5.88 8.86
C GLU A 107 3.24 5.44 8.18
N LYS A 108 3.73 4.23 8.47
CA LYS A 108 4.98 3.72 7.88
C LYS A 108 4.85 3.55 6.37
N SER A 109 3.68 3.13 5.87
CA SER A 109 3.42 3.03 4.44
C SER A 109 3.50 4.38 3.73
N PHE A 110 2.94 5.45 4.32
CA PHE A 110 3.02 6.80 3.76
C PHE A 110 4.44 7.35 3.81
N ASN A 111 5.13 7.19 4.93
CA ASN A 111 6.54 7.60 5.06
C ASN A 111 7.44 6.89 4.04
N TYR A 112 7.23 5.59 3.83
CA TYR A 112 7.93 4.81 2.82
C TYR A 112 7.67 5.35 1.40
N LEU A 113 6.42 5.69 1.06
CA LEU A 113 6.09 6.27 -0.24
C LEU A 113 6.73 7.65 -0.45
N ILE A 114 6.65 8.54 0.55
CA ILE A 114 7.22 9.88 0.49
C ILE A 114 8.75 9.79 0.33
N SER A 115 9.41 8.97 1.16
CA SER A 115 10.87 8.80 1.11
C SER A 115 11.34 8.24 -0.23
N ASN A 116 10.65 7.23 -0.77
CA ASN A 116 11.01 6.68 -2.09
C ASN A 116 10.79 7.68 -3.23
N TYR A 117 9.79 8.56 -3.11
CA TYR A 117 9.55 9.61 -4.09
C TYR A 117 10.65 10.67 -4.06
N GLU A 118 11.03 11.14 -2.87
CA GLU A 118 12.11 12.13 -2.67
C GLU A 118 13.47 11.59 -3.10
N ASN A 119 13.74 10.30 -2.89
CA ASN A 119 14.98 9.65 -3.28
C ASN A 119 14.99 9.16 -4.75
N HIS A 120 13.94 9.47 -5.54
CA HIS A 120 13.76 9.01 -6.92
C HIS A 120 13.79 7.47 -7.11
N GLU A 121 13.58 6.70 -6.03
CA GLU A 121 13.56 5.23 -6.04
C GLU A 121 12.14 4.68 -6.29
N MET A 122 11.36 5.33 -7.16
CA MET A 122 9.91 5.10 -7.34
C MET A 122 9.52 3.70 -7.82
N LEU A 123 10.47 2.78 -8.03
CA LEU A 123 10.30 1.43 -8.57
C LEU A 123 10.72 0.28 -7.63
N ARG A 124 11.10 0.54 -6.37
CA ARG A 124 11.59 -0.50 -5.43
C ARG A 124 10.53 -1.47 -4.86
N ILE A 125 9.55 -1.87 -5.68
CA ILE A 125 8.74 -3.06 -5.38
C ILE A 125 9.00 -4.05 -6.50
N ASN A 126 9.65 -5.17 -6.16
CA ASN A 126 10.17 -6.20 -7.06
C ASN A 126 9.36 -6.37 -8.37
N LYS A 127 10.10 -6.43 -9.49
CA LYS A 127 9.63 -6.79 -10.83
C LYS A 127 8.98 -8.17 -10.81
N VAL A 128 7.69 -8.26 -10.52
CA VAL A 128 6.89 -9.45 -10.83
C VAL A 128 5.57 -8.98 -11.42
N PHE A 129 5.53 -9.00 -12.75
CA PHE A 129 4.34 -9.33 -13.50
C PHE A 129 4.43 -10.82 -13.88
#